data_AF-G0M370-F1
#
_entry.id   AF-G0M370-F1
#
_cell.length_a   1.000
_cell.length_b   1.000
_cell.length_c   1.000
_cell.angle_alpha   90.00
_cell.angle_beta   90.00
_cell.angle_gamma   90.00
#
_symmetry.space_group_name_H-M   'P 1'
#
loop_
_entity.id
_entity.type
_entity.pdbx_description
1 polymer ?
#
loop_
_entity_poly.entity_id
_entity_poly.type
_entity_poly.pdbx_seq_one_letter_code
_entity_poly.pdbx_strand_id
1 'polypeptide(L)' 'MDNPLPYKEQQDCIFHGISRIASIDPKELTPELQLIENNMAMAFCLNLQMFNRGLK' A
#
# COMPACT_ATOMS: atom_id res chain seq x y z
N MET A 1 6.21 6.97 -25.15
CA MET A 1 5.46 6.15 -24.19
C MET A 1 6.02 6.47 -22.83
N ASP A 2 5.25 7.14 -21.99
CA ASP A 2 5.63 7.36 -20.59
C ASP A 2 5.76 5.99 -19.93
N ASN A 3 6.94 5.68 -19.38
CA ASN A 3 7.13 4.53 -18.51
C ASN A 3 6.04 4.62 -17.43
N PRO A 4 5.26 3.54 -17.17
CA PRO A 4 4.45 3.53 -15.97
C PRO A 4 5.42 3.72 -14.80
N LEU A 5 5.24 4.81 -14.07
CA LEU A 5 6.09 5.14 -12.94
C LEU A 5 6.02 3.94 -11.99
N PRO A 6 7.11 3.18 -11.75
CA PRO A 6 7.09 1.97 -10.93
C PRO A 6 6.40 2.20 -9.58
N TYR A 7 6.52 3.41 -9.05
CA TYR A 7 5.86 3.83 -7.81
C TYR A 7 4.33 3.90 -7.90
N LYS A 8 3.74 4.20 -9.06
CA LYS A 8 2.28 4.25 -9.23
C LYS A 8 1.66 2.85 -9.23
N GLU A 9 2.24 1.92 -9.99
CA GLU A 9 1.78 0.52 -9.98
C GLU A 9 1.97 -0.12 -8.60
N GLN A 10 3.07 0.22 -7.91
CA GLN A 10 3.29 -0.19 -6.51
C GLN A 10 2.26 0.41 -5.56
N GLN A 11 1.94 1.71 -5.67
CA GLN A 11 0.90 2.35 -4.87
C GLN A 11 -0.47 1.69 -5.07
N ASP A 12 -0.86 1.44 -6.32
CA ASP A 12 -2.14 0.82 -6.65
C ASP A 12 -2.23 -0.61 -6.07
N CYS A 13 -1.14 -1.38 -6.16
CA CYS A 13 -1.04 -2.72 -5.58
C CYS A 13 -1.12 -2.70 -4.04
N ILE A 14 -0.38 -1.80 -3.40
CA ILE A 14 -0.38 -1.66 -1.94
C ILE A 14 -1.76 -1.21 -1.45
N PHE A 15 -2.39 -0.23 -2.12
CA PHE A 15 -3.72 0.24 -1.79
C PHE A 15 -4.78 -0.86 -1.93
N HIS A 16 -4.68 -1.69 -2.97
CA HIS A 16 -5.53 -2.86 -3.13
C HIS A 16 -5.35 -3.86 -1.98
N GLY A 17 -4.11 -4.13 -1.57
CA GLY A 17 -3.80 -5.01 -0.43
C GLY A 17 -4.41 -4.51 0.89
N ILE A 18 -4.23 -3.22 1.20
CA ILE A 18 -4.83 -2.57 2.38
C ILE A 18 -6.35 -2.71 2.33
N SER A 19 -6.97 -2.37 1.19
CA SER A 19 -8.43 -2.42 1.04
C SER A 19 -9.00 -3.82 1.27
N ARG A 20 -8.27 -4.88 0.89
CA ARG A 20 -8.68 -6.26 1.15
C ARG A 20 -8.61 -6.60 2.64
N ILE A 21 -7.56 -6.19 3.35
CA ILE A 21 -7.45 -6.46 4.79
C ILE A 21 -8.48 -5.65 5.57
N ALA A 22 -8.67 -4.38 5.23
CA ALA A 22 -9.69 -3.51 5.85
C ALA A 22 -11.14 -3.98 5.61
N SER A 23 -11.36 -4.87 4.64
CA SER A 23 -12.67 -5.48 4.36
C SER A 23 -12.99 -6.73 5.21
N ILE A 24 -12.01 -7.24 5.94
CA ILE A 24 -12.19 -8.37 6.86
C ILE A 24 -13.00 -7.91 8.07
N ASP A 25 -13.91 -8.76 8.57
CA ASP A 25 -14.61 -8.48 9.82
C ASP A 25 -13.58 -8.25 10.95
N PRO A 26 -13.66 -7.15 11.71
CA PRO A 26 -12.73 -6.89 12.81
C PRO A 26 -12.61 -8.04 13.84
N LYS A 27 -13.63 -8.89 13.97
CA LYS A 27 -13.61 -10.07 14.84
C LYS A 27 -12.81 -11.24 14.27
N GLU A 28 -12.62 -11.28 12.96
CA GLU A 28 -11.84 -12.30 12.25
C GLU A 28 -10.42 -11.80 11.89
N LEU A 29 -10.13 -10.52 12.16
CA LEU A 29 -8.84 -9.92 11.87
C LEU A 29 -7.78 -10.42 12.86
N THR A 30 -6.84 -11.21 12.36
CA THR A 30 -5.73 -11.72 13.18
C THR A 30 -4.68 -10.62 13.43
N PRO A 31 -3.90 -10.71 14.52
CA PRO A 31 -2.79 -9.78 14.77
C PRO A 31 -1.77 -9.72 13.63
N GLU A 32 -1.52 -10.84 12.95
CA GLU A 32 -0.60 -10.93 11.81
C GLU A 32 -1.13 -10.13 10.61
N LEU A 33 -2.42 -10.25 10.31
CA LEU A 33 -3.06 -9.47 9.24
C LEU A 33 -3.06 -7.98 9.56
N GLN A 34 -3.30 -7.61 10.82
CA GLN A 34 -3.19 -6.22 11.26
C GLN A 34 -1.76 -5.66 11.08
N LEU A 35 -0.74 -6.46 11.41
CA LEU A 35 0.66 -6.07 11.19
C LEU A 35 1.00 -5.93 9.70
N ILE A 36 0.47 -6.82 8.86
CA ILE A 36 0.63 -6.74 7.40
C ILE A 36 -0.01 -5.46 6.85
N GLU A 37 -1.24 -5.12 7.26
CA GLU A 37 -1.91 -3.88 6.87
C GLU A 37 -1.09 -2.65 7.27
N ASN A 38 -0.60 -2.60 8.50
CA ASN A 38 0.22 -1.50 9.00
C ASN A 38 1.52 -1.34 8.19
N ASN A 39 2.19 -2.45 7.86
CA ASN A 39 3.39 -2.43 7.04
C ASN A 39 3.10 -1.95 5.61
N MET A 40 1.98 -2.38 5.02
CA MET A 40 1.53 -1.91 3.71
C MET A 40 1.22 -0.40 3.76
N ALA A 41 0.54 0.10 4.79
CA ALA A 41 0.25 1.52 4.95
C ALA A 41 1.54 2.36 5.05
N MET A 42 2.55 1.89 5.79
CA MET A 42 3.87 2.54 5.81
C MET A 42 4.54 2.54 4.43
N ALA A 43 4.50 1.41 3.72
CA ALA A 43 5.06 1.31 2.38
C ALA A 43 4.36 2.25 1.38
N PHE A 44 3.04 2.42 1.49
CA PHE A 44 2.27 3.38 0.70
C PHE A 44 2.73 4.82 0.97
N CYS A 45 2.86 5.21 2.24
CA CYS A 45 3.33 6.53 2.65
C CYS A 45 4.75 6.82 2.12
N LEU A 46 5.67 5.86 2.18
CA LEU A 46 7.01 6.00 1.64
C LEU A 46 7.00 6.14 0.11
N ASN A 47 6.19 5.33 -0.58
CA ASN A 47 6.00 5.45 -2.03
C ASN A 47 5.48 6.84 -2.42
N LEU A 48 4.49 7.36 -1.70
CA LEU A 48 3.94 8.70 -1.93
C LEU A 48 5.01 9.79 -1.72
N GLN A 49 5.86 9.64 -0.70
CA GLN A 49 6.99 10.55 -0.48
C GLN A 49 8.01 10.49 -1.61
N MET A 50 8.35 9.31 -2.13
CA MET A 50 9.27 9.18 -3.27
C MET A 50 8.69 9.79 -4.55
N PHE A 51 7.41 9.53 -4.82
CA PHE A 51 6.68 10.12 -5.94
C PHE A 51 6.66 11.66 -5.87
N ASN A 52 6.33 12.22 -4.69
CA ASN A 52 6.30 13.67 -4.48
C ASN A 52 7.68 14.34 -4.61
N ARG A 53 8.77 13.57 -4.43
CA ARG A 53 10.14 14.04 -4.64
C ARG A 53 10.57 13.98 -6.12
N GLY A 54 9.67 13.59 -7.03
CA GLY A 54 9.96 13.49 -8.46
C GLY A 54 10.89 12.34 -8.82
N LEU A 55 11.14 11.43 -7.87
CA LEU A 55 11.82 10.17 -8.16
C LEU A 55 10.82 9.30 -8.93
N LYS A 56 11.03 9.24 -10.25
CA LYS A 56 10.20 8.50 -11.20
C LYS A 56 10.55 7.02 -11.19
#